data_AF-A0A653DRM3-F1
#
_entry.id   AF-A0A653DRM3-F1
#
_cell.length_a   1.000
_cell.length_b   1.000
_cell.length_c   1.000
_cell.angle_alpha   90.00
_cell.angle_beta   90.00
_cell.angle_gamma   90.00
#
_symmetry.space_group_name_H-M   'P 1'
#
loop_
_entity.id
_entity.type
_entity.pdbx_description
1 polymer ?
#
loop_
_entity_poly.entity_id
_entity_poly.type
_entity_poly.pdbx_seq_one_letter_code
_entity_poly.pdbx_strand_id
1 'polypeptide(L)'
;MCINELISVTNETKGSHMSFIPYEAYFAAVFNEIERIYNKVQNGEIDYMYDLYYKYWLHNNCDITVSTASGDSEYVKIIGIDDYGYLKVRSPNGSIASVQPDGNTFDMLRGLIYPKPF
;
A
#
# COMPACT_ATOMS: atom_id res chain seq x y z
N MET A 1 -4.15 -15.17 -6.28
CA MET A 1 -5.02 -15.66 -5.19
C MET A 1 -6.12 -14.64 -4.96
N CYS A 2 -7.36 -14.96 -5.29
CA CYS A 2 -8.54 -14.11 -5.05
C CYS A 2 -9.29 -14.53 -3.76
N ILE A 3 -10.22 -13.69 -3.28
CA ILE A 3 -11.00 -13.99 -2.07
C ILE A 3 -11.85 -15.25 -2.23
N ASN A 4 -12.45 -15.49 -3.40
CA ASN A 4 -13.25 -16.70 -3.62
C ASN A 4 -12.37 -17.97 -3.70
N GLU A 5 -11.12 -17.87 -4.16
CA GLU A 5 -10.15 -18.97 -4.09
C GLU A 5 -9.80 -19.31 -2.62
N LEU A 6 -9.59 -18.30 -1.77
CA LEU A 6 -9.39 -18.49 -0.34
C LEU A 6 -10.58 -19.17 0.35
N ILE A 7 -11.80 -18.81 -0.06
CA ILE A 7 -13.03 -19.46 0.41
C ILE A 7 -13.05 -20.94 0.00
N SER A 8 -12.71 -21.27 -1.25
CA SER A 8 -12.63 -22.67 -1.71
C SER A 8 -11.65 -23.48 -0.87
N VAL A 9 -10.41 -22.99 -0.71
CA VAL A 9 -9.37 -23.67 0.07
C VAL A 9 -9.81 -23.85 1.54
N THR A 10 -10.48 -22.85 2.12
CA THR A 10 -10.94 -22.93 3.51
C THR A 10 -12.10 -23.93 3.66
N ASN A 11 -13.02 -23.97 2.70
CA ASN A 11 -14.11 -24.95 2.68
C ASN A 11 -13.55 -26.38 2.58
N GLU A 12 -12.58 -26.62 1.71
CA GLU A 12 -11.91 -27.91 1.54
C GLU A 12 -11.12 -28.33 2.79
N THR A 13 -10.31 -27.43 3.36
CA THR A 13 -9.41 -27.75 4.48
C THR A 13 -10.12 -27.89 5.83
N LYS A 14 -11.21 -27.15 6.06
CA LYS A 14 -11.91 -27.12 7.35
C LYS A 14 -13.28 -27.81 7.32
N GLY A 15 -13.69 -28.37 6.17
CA GLY A 15 -15.04 -28.94 6.00
C GLY A 15 -16.14 -27.89 6.20
N SER A 16 -15.86 -26.64 5.85
CA SER A 16 -16.80 -25.52 6.00
C SER A 16 -17.58 -25.29 4.71
N HIS A 17 -18.71 -24.58 4.81
CA HIS A 17 -19.61 -24.29 3.68
C HIS A 17 -19.87 -22.79 3.57
N MET A 18 -18.81 -21.99 3.51
CA MET A 18 -18.93 -20.56 3.27
C MET A 18 -19.39 -20.32 1.83
N SER A 19 -20.38 -19.45 1.66
CA SER A 19 -20.82 -19.01 0.35
C SER A 19 -19.77 -18.11 -0.31
N PHE A 20 -19.61 -18.24 -1.62
CA PHE A 20 -18.80 -17.30 -2.40
C PHE A 20 -19.40 -15.90 -2.36
N ILE A 21 -18.53 -14.91 -2.51
CA ILE A 21 -18.94 -13.51 -2.64
C ILE A 21 -19.29 -13.27 -4.11
N PRO A 22 -20.55 -12.94 -4.44
CA PRO A 22 -20.92 -12.58 -5.81
C PRO A 22 -20.29 -11.23 -6.17
N TYR A 23 -19.98 -11.05 -7.46
CA TYR A 23 -19.29 -9.85 -7.94
C TYR A 23 -20.07 -8.58 -7.63
N GLU A 24 -21.39 -8.61 -7.76
CA GLU A 24 -22.27 -7.46 -7.52
C GLU A 24 -22.21 -7.01 -6.07
N ALA A 25 -22.18 -7.95 -5.11
CA ALA A 25 -22.04 -7.63 -3.69
C ALA A 25 -20.65 -7.06 -3.38
N TYR A 26 -19.61 -7.61 -4.00
CA TYR A 26 -18.25 -7.10 -3.86
C TYR A 26 -18.14 -5.66 -4.38
N PHE A 27 -18.59 -5.41 -5.62
CA PHE A 27 -18.54 -4.07 -6.21
C PHE A 27 -19.39 -3.07 -5.43
N ALA A 28 -20.59 -3.46 -4.99
CA ALA A 28 -21.43 -2.62 -4.15
C ALA A 28 -20.70 -2.23 -2.85
N ALA A 29 -20.06 -3.19 -2.17
CA ALA A 29 -19.29 -2.91 -0.96
C ALA A 29 -18.11 -1.96 -1.23
N VAL A 30 -17.34 -2.20 -2.30
CA VAL A 30 -16.20 -1.35 -2.68
C VAL A 30 -16.66 0.07 -3.01
N PHE A 31 -17.67 0.24 -3.85
CA PHE A 31 -18.13 1.57 -4.26
C PHE A 31 -18.77 2.34 -3.10
N ASN A 32 -19.56 1.68 -2.26
CA ASN A 32 -20.14 2.32 -1.08
C ASN A 32 -19.05 2.82 -0.13
N GLU A 33 -17.99 2.04 0.10
CA GLU A 33 -16.88 2.48 0.96
C GLU A 33 -16.07 3.61 0.32
N ILE A 34 -15.81 3.57 -0.99
CA ILE A 34 -15.14 4.67 -1.70
C ILE A 34 -15.97 5.95 -1.58
N GLU A 35 -17.28 5.88 -1.83
CA GLU A 35 -18.18 7.03 -1.72
C GLU A 35 -18.23 7.58 -0.28
N ARG A 36 -18.25 6.70 0.72
CA ARG A 36 -18.20 7.08 2.14
C ARG A 36 -16.93 7.85 2.47
N ILE A 37 -15.77 7.37 2.03
CA ILE A 37 -14.48 8.04 2.25
C ILE A 37 -14.45 9.36 1.48
N TYR A 38 -14.88 9.36 0.21
CA TYR A 38 -14.91 10.54 -0.64
C TYR A 38 -15.75 11.67 -0.03
N ASN A 39 -16.96 11.35 0.46
CA ASN A 39 -17.84 12.33 1.10
C ASN A 39 -17.21 12.95 2.35
N LYS A 40 -16.50 12.16 3.16
CA LYS A 40 -15.77 12.69 4.32
C LYS A 40 -14.67 13.67 3.91
N VAL A 41 -13.87 13.31 2.90
CA VAL A 41 -12.80 14.17 2.39
C VAL A 41 -13.37 15.47 1.79
N GLN A 42 -14.47 15.40 1.02
CA GLN A 42 -15.14 16.59 0.47
C GLN A 42 -15.68 17.52 1.56
N ASN A 43 -16.08 16.98 2.71
CA ASN A 43 -16.52 17.75 3.88
C ASN A 43 -15.35 18.34 4.71
N GLY A 44 -14.11 18.21 4.25
CA GLY A 44 -12.91 18.71 4.92
C GLY A 44 -12.33 17.77 5.98
N GLU A 45 -12.86 16.57 6.15
CA GLU A 45 -12.33 15.56 7.07
C GLU A 45 -11.20 14.74 6.41
N ILE A 46 -10.15 15.41 5.89
CA ILE A 46 -9.04 14.70 5.21
C ILE A 46 -8.23 13.80 6.16
N ASP A 47 -8.16 14.17 7.44
CA ASP A 47 -7.50 13.38 8.48
C ASP A 47 -8.10 11.99 8.61
N TYR A 48 -9.40 11.84 8.35
CA TYR A 48 -10.06 10.53 8.32
C TYR A 48 -9.43 9.59 7.27
N MET A 49 -9.08 10.14 6.10
CA MET A 49 -8.42 9.38 5.04
C MET A 49 -6.99 9.03 5.44
N TYR A 50 -6.23 9.96 6.03
CA TYR A 50 -4.88 9.68 6.52
C TYR A 50 -4.87 8.62 7.62
N ASP A 51 -5.79 8.68 8.58
CA ASP A 51 -5.92 7.67 9.64
C ASP A 51 -6.19 6.29 9.06
N LEU A 52 -7.13 6.18 8.10
CA LEU A 52 -7.38 4.93 7.41
C LEU A 52 -6.15 4.44 6.63
N TYR A 53 -5.48 5.36 5.93
CA TYR A 53 -4.29 5.07 5.15
C TYR A 53 -3.20 4.47 6.04
N TYR A 54 -2.79 5.18 7.10
CA TYR A 54 -1.76 4.72 8.04
C TYR A 54 -2.18 3.46 8.82
N LYS A 55 -3.46 3.28 9.13
CA LYS A 55 -3.97 2.07 9.80
C LYS A 55 -3.76 0.81 8.97
N TYR A 56 -3.97 0.89 7.66
CA TYR A 56 -3.84 -0.25 6.75
C TYR A 56 -2.51 -0.24 5.98
N TRP A 57 -1.65 0.74 6.22
CA TRP A 57 -0.35 0.85 5.58
C TRP A 57 0.60 -0.25 6.07
N LEU A 58 0.97 -1.15 5.17
CA LEU A 58 1.88 -2.26 5.43
C LEU A 58 3.38 -1.89 5.47
N HIS A 59 3.77 -0.66 5.16
CA HIS A 59 5.18 -0.30 4.90
C HIS A 59 5.75 0.73 5.86
N ASN A 60 5.14 0.88 7.03
CA ASN A 60 5.70 1.75 8.05
C ASN A 60 7.08 1.22 8.49
N ASN A 61 8.08 2.10 8.57
CA ASN A 61 9.46 1.80 8.94
C ASN A 61 10.25 0.85 8.02
N CYS A 62 9.78 0.58 6.80
CA CYS A 62 10.55 -0.22 5.84
C CYS A 62 11.81 0.53 5.36
N ASP A 63 12.93 -0.19 5.31
CA ASP A 63 14.16 0.26 4.68
C ASP A 63 14.10 -0.03 3.17
N ILE A 64 14.34 0.99 2.36
CA ILE A 64 14.26 0.93 0.91
C ILE A 64 15.52 1.51 0.28
N THR A 65 15.81 1.11 -0.95
CA THR A 65 16.87 1.71 -1.76
C THR A 65 16.23 2.62 -2.79
N VAL A 66 16.58 3.91 -2.78
CA VAL A 66 16.14 4.89 -3.77
C VAL A 66 17.28 5.12 -4.76
N SER A 67 17.00 4.96 -6.04
CA SER A 67 17.94 5.29 -7.11
C SER A 67 17.71 6.73 -7.56
N THR A 68 18.77 7.52 -7.59
CA THR A 68 18.74 8.90 -8.06
C THR A 68 18.95 8.97 -9.57
N ALA A 69 18.58 10.09 -10.18
CA ALA A 69 18.78 10.32 -11.61
C ALA A 69 20.26 10.32 -12.04
N SER A 70 21.21 10.50 -11.10
CA SER A 70 22.65 10.37 -11.36
C SER A 70 23.14 8.91 -11.39
N GLY A 71 22.28 7.94 -11.07
CA GLY A 71 22.62 6.52 -11.00
C GLY A 71 23.12 6.08 -9.62
N ASP A 72 23.21 7.00 -8.65
CA ASP A 72 23.57 6.67 -7.27
C ASP A 72 22.38 6.09 -6.53
N SER A 73 22.64 5.15 -5.62
CA SER A 73 21.61 4.51 -4.79
C SER A 73 21.81 4.86 -3.32
N GLU A 74 20.71 5.18 -2.64
CA GLU A 74 20.72 5.54 -1.22
C GLU A 74 19.75 4.65 -0.44
N TYR A 75 20.22 4.13 0.70
CA TYR A 75 19.39 3.40 1.65
C TYR A 75 18.66 4.38 2.57
N VAL A 76 17.34 4.39 2.52
CA VAL A 76 16.50 5.31 3.29
C VAL A 76 15.36 4.56 3.97
N LYS A 77 14.83 5.11 5.06
CA LYS A 77 13.69 4.55 5.79
C LYS A 77 12.42 5.32 5.45
N ILE A 78 11.33 4.63 5.12
CA ILE A 78 10.01 5.26 4.97
C ILE A 78 9.52 5.72 6.36
N ILE A 79 9.16 6.99 6.45
CA ILE A 79 8.61 7.60 7.68
C ILE A 79 7.17 8.11 7.52
N GLY A 80 6.61 8.05 6.31
CA GLY A 80 5.23 8.45 6.04
C GLY A 80 5.06 8.97 4.62
N ILE A 81 3.98 9.70 4.39
CA ILE A 81 3.75 10.51 3.20
C ILE A 81 3.80 11.99 3.54
N ASP A 82 4.12 12.83 2.56
CA ASP A 82 4.01 14.28 2.69
C ASP A 82 2.60 14.79 2.34
N ASP A 83 2.41 16.11 2.43
CA ASP A 83 1.13 16.79 2.21
C ASP A 83 0.60 16.65 0.78
N TYR A 84 1.46 16.22 -0.15
CA TYR A 84 1.13 15.98 -1.55
C TYR A 84 0.95 14.48 -1.87
N GLY A 85 1.15 13.60 -0.87
CA GLY A 85 1.02 12.15 -1.02
C GLY A 85 2.28 11.44 -1.54
N TYR A 86 3.43 12.12 -1.59
CA TYR A 86 4.70 11.47 -1.92
C TYR A 86 5.28 10.74 -0.72
N LEU A 87 6.04 9.68 -0.97
CA LEU A 87 6.72 8.94 0.09
C LEU A 87 7.77 9.84 0.76
N LYS A 88 7.62 10.03 2.06
CA LYS A 88 8.57 10.74 2.91
C LYS A 88 9.55 9.74 3.50
N VAL A 89 10.83 9.99 3.28
CA VAL A 89 11.92 9.08 3.68
C VAL A 89 12.95 9.79 4.55
N ARG A 90 13.67 9.01 5.35
CA ARG A 90 14.79 9.46 6.18
C ARG A 90 16.06 8.74 5.79
N SER A 91 17.09 9.50 5.45
CA SER A 91 18.43 9.00 5.15
C SER A 91 19.22 8.66 6.42
N PRO A 92 20.33 7.89 6.32
CA PRO A 92 21.13 7.50 7.48
C PRO A 92 21.80 8.70 8.18
N ASN A 93 22.03 9.79 7.44
CA ASN A 93 22.53 11.07 7.96
C ASN A 93 21.43 11.90 8.67
N GLY A 94 20.19 11.41 8.73
CA GLY A 94 19.05 12.07 9.35
C GLY A 94 18.31 13.08 8.46
N SER A 95 18.73 13.29 7.21
CA SER A 95 17.99 14.14 6.28
C SER A 95 16.63 13.52 5.93
N ILE A 96 15.65 14.39 5.70
CA ILE A 96 14.30 13.99 5.31
C ILE A 96 14.04 14.52 3.91
N ALA A 97 13.54 13.67 3.02
CA ALA A 97 13.21 14.02 1.65
C ALA A 97 11.90 13.34 1.22
N SER A 98 11.29 13.87 0.17
CA SER A 98 10.15 13.26 -0.52
C SER A 98 10.61 12.60 -1.81
N VAL A 99 10.15 11.37 -2.04
CA VAL A 99 10.51 10.58 -3.23
C VAL A 99 9.45 10.79 -4.31
N GLN A 100 9.88 11.33 -5.45
CA GLN A 100 9.03 11.51 -6.63
C GLN A 100 8.80 10.18 -7.36
N PRO A 101 7.68 10.00 -8.09
CA PRO A 101 7.39 8.80 -8.86
C PRO A 101 8.21 8.65 -10.15
N ASP A 102 9.24 9.50 -10.35
CA ASP A 102 10.04 9.65 -11.56
C ASP A 102 10.93 8.42 -11.87
N GLY A 103 10.30 7.32 -12.25
CA GLY A 103 10.96 6.05 -12.58
C GLY A 103 11.21 5.13 -11.37
N ASN A 104 10.75 5.53 -10.18
CA ASN A 104 10.85 4.70 -8.98
C ASN A 104 9.80 3.58 -9.03
N THR A 105 10.27 2.33 -9.08
CA THR A 105 9.39 1.16 -8.94
C THR A 105 9.37 0.75 -7.47
N PHE A 106 8.30 1.10 -6.75
CA PHE A 106 8.07 0.55 -5.42
C PHE A 106 7.41 -0.82 -5.55
N ASP A 107 8.22 -1.87 -5.45
CA ASP A 107 7.70 -3.24 -5.42
C ASP A 107 7.25 -3.58 -3.99
N MET A 108 5.95 -3.43 -3.76
CA MET A 108 5.26 -3.64 -2.49
C MET A 108 5.45 -5.04 -1.88
N LEU A 109 5.85 -6.04 -2.68
CA LEU A 109 6.09 -7.42 -2.24
C LEU A 109 7.58 -7.71 -1.99
N ARG A 110 8.50 -6.92 -2.57
CA ARG A 110 9.95 -7.15 -2.55
C ARG A 110 10.68 -6.48 -1.39
N GLY A 111 10.10 -6.48 -0.19
CA GLY A 111 10.88 -6.25 1.03
C GLY A 111 11.95 -7.33 1.31
N LEU A 112 12.20 -8.32 0.44
CA LEU A 112 12.99 -9.51 0.76
C LEU A 112 13.74 -10.27 -0.37
N ILE A 113 13.71 -9.92 -1.67
CA ILE A 113 14.44 -10.73 -2.68
C ILE A 113 15.03 -9.89 -3.84
N TYR A 114 16.36 -9.86 -3.90
CA TYR A 114 17.20 -9.64 -5.09
C TYR A 114 17.84 -11.00 -5.48
N PRO A 115 18.32 -11.29 -6.71
CA PRO A 115 18.37 -10.54 -7.97
C PRO A 115 17.45 -11.13 -9.07
N LYS A 116 17.23 -10.38 -10.15
CA LYS A 116 17.15 -10.98 -11.49
C LYS A 116 18.55 -10.92 -12.11
N PRO A 117 19.29 -12.03 -12.23
CA PRO A 117 20.18 -12.19 -13.35
C PRO A 117 19.38 -12.65 -14.58
N PHE A 118 19.90 -12.29 -15.74
CA PHE A 118 19.40 -12.59 -17.07
C PHE A 118 19.09 -14.07 -17.30
#